data_AF-A0A6P1TLN9-F1
#
_entry.id   AF-A0A6P1TLN9-F1
#
_cell.length_a   1.000
_cell.length_b   1.000
_cell.length_c   1.000
_cell.angle_alpha   90.00
_cell.angle_beta   90.00
_cell.angle_gamma   90.00
#
_symmetry.space_group_name_H-M   'P 1'
#
loop_
_entity.id
_entity.type
_entity.pdbx_description
1 polymer ?
#
loop_
_entity_poly.entity_id
_entity_poly.type
_entity_poly.pdbx_seq_one_letter_code
_entity_poly.pdbx_strand_id
1 'polypeptide(L)'
;MKIVKFLPTFLVIVLIMLLTTACGKNATAKSNEAKGICGSWAYTHDKETAIAVFHKDGTAQYEGKDYSFECDSQFIKLKDKDDKTIKLRYLLDDEGMYLYSNNTYTFSGKGEPHGLVGEWSCADKNWSYSFTEAGTFLEDGFFPGNYTIDDEKSTIKLVYNDHFEDTVCYFLQLGDSKLQLEYPWPMVKTSNE
;
A
#
# COMPACT_ATOMS: atom_id res chain seq x y z
N MET A 1 -22.76 -74.48 -36.73
CA MET A 1 -22.45 -75.25 -35.51
C MET A 1 -21.90 -74.27 -34.46
N LYS A 2 -22.55 -74.23 -33.29
CA LYS A 2 -22.32 -73.38 -32.09
C LYS A 2 -22.46 -71.84 -32.23
N ILE A 3 -23.68 -71.41 -31.93
CA ILE A 3 -24.07 -70.09 -31.44
C ILE A 3 -23.52 -69.92 -30.02
N VAL A 4 -22.92 -68.76 -29.72
CA VAL A 4 -22.90 -68.20 -28.37
C VAL A 4 -23.27 -66.72 -28.50
N LYS A 5 -24.50 -66.39 -28.07
CA LYS A 5 -24.99 -65.04 -27.82
C LYS A 5 -25.05 -64.86 -26.32
N PHE A 6 -24.45 -63.79 -25.79
CA PHE A 6 -24.73 -63.18 -24.49
C PHE A 6 -24.02 -61.82 -24.51
N LEU A 7 -24.50 -60.67 -24.04
CA LEU A 7 -25.78 -60.05 -23.70
C LEU A 7 -25.33 -58.62 -23.29
N PRO A 8 -26.00 -57.51 -23.65
CA PRO A 8 -25.54 -56.19 -23.21
C PRO A 8 -25.91 -56.00 -21.73
N THR A 9 -24.91 -55.89 -20.86
CA THR A 9 -25.16 -55.67 -19.42
C THR A 9 -25.58 -54.21 -19.20
N PHE A 10 -26.87 -54.05 -18.94
CA PHE A 10 -27.48 -52.94 -18.22
C PHE A 10 -26.80 -52.78 -16.84
N LEU A 11 -26.39 -51.55 -16.48
CA LEU A 11 -26.57 -51.07 -15.10
C LEU A 11 -26.67 -49.54 -15.10
N VAL A 12 -27.89 -49.06 -14.88
CA VAL A 12 -28.20 -47.71 -14.45
C VAL A 12 -27.81 -47.59 -12.98
N ILE A 13 -26.89 -46.69 -12.63
CA ILE A 13 -26.82 -46.10 -11.29
C ILE A 13 -26.60 -44.59 -11.45
N VAL A 14 -27.62 -43.86 -11.01
CA VAL A 14 -27.64 -42.42 -10.74
C VAL A 14 -26.55 -42.06 -9.73
N LEU A 15 -25.66 -41.11 -10.05
CA LEU A 15 -24.75 -40.51 -9.08
C LEU A 15 -24.86 -38.97 -9.11
N ILE A 16 -25.80 -38.49 -8.30
CA ILE A 16 -25.65 -37.43 -7.27
C ILE A 16 -24.81 -36.20 -7.66
N MET A 17 -25.51 -35.05 -7.70
CA MET A 17 -24.93 -33.71 -7.59
C MET A 17 -23.84 -33.64 -6.54
N LEU A 18 -22.66 -33.16 -6.92
CA LEU A 18 -21.81 -32.39 -6.02
C LEU A 18 -21.03 -31.35 -6.85
N LEU A 19 -21.65 -30.17 -6.99
CA LEU A 19 -20.93 -28.90 -7.11
C LEU A 19 -20.03 -28.80 -5.88
N THR A 20 -18.77 -29.24 -6.01
CA THR A 20 -17.74 -28.98 -5.00
C THR A 20 -16.90 -27.81 -5.50
N THR A 21 -17.36 -26.63 -5.12
CA THR A 21 -16.55 -25.55 -4.54
C THR A 21 -15.03 -25.72 -4.71
N ALA A 22 -14.47 -25.11 -5.76
CA ALA A 22 -13.09 -24.64 -5.72
C ALA A 22 -13.07 -23.22 -5.11
N CYS A 23 -13.62 -23.10 -3.89
CA CYS A 23 -13.40 -22.00 -2.98
C CYS A 23 -12.52 -22.55 -1.86
N GLY A 24 -11.30 -22.06 -1.71
CA GLY A 24 -10.48 -22.40 -0.56
C GLY A 24 -9.01 -22.59 -0.91
N LYS A 25 -8.30 -21.46 -1.05
CA LYS A 25 -6.87 -21.33 -0.70
C LYS A 25 -6.38 -19.88 -0.66
N ASN A 26 -7.13 -18.92 -1.24
CA ASN A 26 -6.76 -17.50 -1.23
C ASN A 26 -7.53 -16.62 -0.23
N ALA A 27 -8.52 -17.16 0.50
CA ALA A 27 -9.29 -16.39 1.47
C ALA A 27 -8.65 -16.36 2.87
N THR A 28 -7.92 -17.42 3.23
CA THR A 28 -7.40 -17.59 4.60
C THR A 28 -6.17 -16.71 4.90
N ALA A 29 -5.27 -16.51 3.93
CA ALA A 29 -4.12 -15.60 4.07
C ALA A 29 -4.58 -14.12 4.18
N LYS A 30 -5.42 -13.68 3.23
CA LYS A 30 -6.10 -12.37 3.29
C LYS A 30 -6.79 -12.12 4.63
N SER A 31 -7.46 -13.14 5.19
CA SER A 31 -8.24 -12.99 6.42
C SER A 31 -7.41 -12.79 7.71
N ASN A 32 -6.16 -13.28 7.75
CA ASN A 32 -5.32 -13.14 8.94
C ASN A 32 -4.51 -11.84 8.92
N GLU A 33 -4.04 -11.41 7.75
CA GLU A 33 -3.40 -10.10 7.56
C GLU A 33 -4.40 -8.97 7.83
N ALA A 34 -5.63 -9.09 7.31
CA ALA A 34 -6.69 -8.14 7.58
C ALA A 34 -7.03 -8.00 9.08
N LYS A 35 -6.97 -9.10 9.84
CA LYS A 35 -7.19 -9.06 11.29
C LYS A 35 -6.12 -8.27 12.05
N GLY A 36 -4.88 -8.27 11.56
CA GLY A 36 -3.78 -7.53 12.21
C GLY A 36 -3.98 -6.01 12.13
N ILE A 37 -4.42 -5.53 10.97
CA ILE A 37 -4.64 -4.09 10.72
C ILE A 37 -5.98 -3.58 11.21
N CYS A 38 -6.95 -4.45 11.55
CA CYS A 38 -8.23 -4.02 12.10
C CYS A 38 -8.05 -3.17 13.38
N GLY A 39 -8.81 -2.09 13.46
CA GLY A 39 -8.75 -1.09 14.52
C GLY A 39 -8.76 0.33 13.97
N SER A 40 -8.74 1.28 14.89
CA SER A 40 -8.61 2.72 14.61
C SER A 40 -7.16 3.14 14.76
N TRP A 41 -6.65 3.90 13.80
CA TRP A 41 -5.25 4.30 13.69
C TRP A 41 -5.12 5.80 13.54
N ALA A 42 -4.16 6.38 14.25
CA ALA A 42 -3.81 7.78 14.21
C ALA A 42 -2.30 7.94 13.98
N TYR A 43 -1.87 9.09 13.48
CA TYR A 43 -0.45 9.39 13.35
C TYR A 43 0.19 9.50 14.73
N THR A 44 1.47 9.14 14.88
CA THR A 44 2.15 9.26 16.18
C THR A 44 2.23 10.70 16.69
N HIS A 45 2.26 11.69 15.79
CA HIS A 45 2.31 13.12 16.12
C HIS A 45 0.93 13.73 16.42
N ASP A 46 -0.16 13.07 16.02
CA ASP A 46 -1.53 13.43 16.35
C ASP A 46 -2.32 12.15 16.67
N LYS A 47 -2.28 11.75 17.94
CA LYS A 47 -2.85 10.47 18.41
C LYS A 47 -4.35 10.54 18.68
N GLU A 48 -4.93 11.73 18.72
CA GLU A 48 -6.33 11.95 19.06
C GLU A 48 -7.23 11.85 17.82
N THR A 49 -6.68 12.16 16.65
CA THR A 49 -7.40 12.10 15.38
C THR A 49 -7.14 10.78 14.66
N ALA A 50 -8.12 9.89 14.68
CA ALA A 50 -8.09 8.70 13.83
C ALA A 50 -8.08 9.12 12.35
N ILE A 51 -7.03 8.73 11.62
CA ILE A 51 -6.91 8.98 10.18
C ILE A 51 -7.35 7.77 9.36
N ALA A 52 -7.28 6.57 9.93
CA ALA A 52 -7.71 5.34 9.29
C ALA A 52 -8.44 4.42 10.29
N VAL A 53 -9.57 3.85 9.89
CA VAL A 53 -10.31 2.85 10.67
C VAL A 53 -10.58 1.65 9.77
N PHE A 54 -10.24 0.44 10.23
CA PHE A 54 -10.41 -0.80 9.47
C PHE A 54 -11.27 -1.79 10.26
N HIS A 55 -12.43 -2.16 9.73
CA HIS A 55 -13.37 -3.07 10.37
C HIS A 55 -13.24 -4.51 9.87
N LYS A 56 -13.60 -5.49 10.71
CA LYS A 56 -13.51 -6.92 10.37
C LYS A 56 -14.46 -7.35 9.24
N ASP A 57 -15.48 -6.54 8.95
CA ASP A 57 -16.43 -6.78 7.87
C ASP A 57 -15.94 -6.30 6.49
N GLY A 58 -14.73 -5.71 6.42
CA GLY A 58 -14.14 -5.19 5.19
C GLY A 58 -14.52 -3.73 4.89
N THR A 59 -15.19 -3.03 5.80
CA THR A 59 -15.39 -1.57 5.69
C THR A 59 -14.24 -0.79 6.31
N ALA A 60 -13.95 0.38 5.76
CA ALA A 60 -12.90 1.26 6.25
C ALA A 60 -13.26 2.74 6.14
N GLN A 61 -12.62 3.55 6.96
CA GLN A 61 -12.54 4.99 6.78
C GLN A 61 -11.07 5.39 6.61
N TYR A 62 -10.77 6.29 5.69
CA TYR A 62 -9.43 6.83 5.47
C TYR A 62 -9.52 8.31 5.09
N GLU A 63 -8.80 9.18 5.81
CA GLU A 63 -8.83 10.64 5.63
C GLU A 63 -10.27 11.21 5.61
N GLY A 64 -11.13 10.68 6.49
CA GLY A 64 -12.53 11.11 6.63
C GLY A 64 -13.47 10.66 5.52
N LYS A 65 -13.06 9.72 4.66
CA LYS A 65 -13.90 9.14 3.60
C LYS A 65 -14.10 7.65 3.82
N ASP A 66 -15.28 7.16 3.44
CA ASP A 66 -15.65 5.75 3.59
C ASP A 66 -15.23 4.92 2.38
N TYR A 67 -14.79 3.69 2.66
CA TYR A 67 -14.28 2.73 1.71
C TYR A 67 -14.71 1.31 2.07
N SER A 68 -14.65 0.42 1.08
CA SER A 68 -14.37 -1.00 1.34
C SER A 68 -12.87 -1.22 1.26
N PHE A 69 -12.34 -2.19 2.00
CA PHE A 69 -10.92 -2.53 1.94
C PHE A 69 -10.65 -4.04 1.88
N GLU A 70 -9.55 -4.35 1.21
CA GLU A 70 -8.85 -5.63 1.31
C GLU A 70 -7.37 -5.33 1.52
N CYS A 71 -6.63 -6.25 2.13
CA CYS A 71 -5.18 -6.14 2.21
C CYS A 71 -4.47 -7.46 1.90
N ASP A 72 -3.20 -7.35 1.55
CA ASP A 72 -2.22 -8.43 1.51
C ASP A 72 -1.03 -8.05 2.40
N SER A 73 0.02 -8.87 2.43
CA SER A 73 1.24 -8.61 3.24
C SER A 73 1.96 -7.28 3.03
N GLN A 74 1.67 -6.53 1.96
CA GLN A 74 2.37 -5.30 1.59
C GLN A 74 1.43 -4.10 1.39
N PHE A 75 0.18 -4.34 1.00
CA PHE A 75 -0.71 -3.29 0.55
C PHE A 75 -2.11 -3.40 1.12
N ILE A 76 -2.67 -2.24 1.46
CA ILE A 76 -4.09 -2.02 1.69
C ILE A 76 -4.67 -1.44 0.40
N LYS A 77 -5.71 -2.08 -0.12
CA LYS A 77 -6.48 -1.59 -1.27
C LYS A 77 -7.82 -1.06 -0.76
N LEU A 78 -8.01 0.25 -0.90
CA LEU A 78 -9.26 0.94 -0.62
C LEU A 78 -10.06 1.09 -1.91
N LYS A 79 -11.37 0.91 -1.83
CA LYS A 79 -12.28 1.12 -2.95
C LYS A 79 -13.47 1.96 -2.49
N ASP A 80 -13.68 3.10 -3.15
CA ASP A 80 -14.81 3.99 -2.85
C ASP A 80 -16.11 3.51 -3.52
N LYS A 81 -17.20 4.24 -3.27
CA LYS A 81 -18.54 3.96 -3.82
C LYS A 81 -18.62 4.04 -5.36
N ASP A 82 -17.66 4.70 -6.00
CA ASP A 82 -17.59 4.90 -7.44
C ASP A 82 -16.60 3.90 -8.09
N ASP A 83 -16.25 2.83 -7.36
CA ASP A 83 -15.29 1.79 -7.73
C ASP A 83 -13.85 2.28 -7.98
N LYS A 84 -13.53 3.54 -7.64
CA LYS A 84 -12.17 4.06 -7.72
C LYS A 84 -11.35 3.49 -6.57
N THR A 85 -10.14 3.03 -6.92
CA THR A 85 -9.27 2.34 -5.97
C THR A 85 -8.05 3.17 -5.60
N ILE A 86 -7.70 3.15 -4.32
CA ILE A 86 -6.42 3.63 -3.80
C ILE A 86 -5.64 2.41 -3.29
N LYS A 87 -4.34 2.38 -3.54
CA LYS A 87 -3.44 1.35 -3.04
C LYS A 87 -2.40 2.00 -2.14
N LEU A 88 -2.38 1.61 -0.87
CA LEU A 88 -1.50 2.13 0.16
C LEU A 88 -0.55 1.03 0.58
N ARG A 89 0.76 1.29 0.57
CA ARG A 89 1.72 0.37 1.20
C ARG A 89 1.62 0.51 2.70
N TYR A 90 1.82 -0.59 3.41
CA TYR A 90 1.97 -0.56 4.85
C TYR A 90 3.03 -1.54 5.34
N LEU A 91 3.52 -1.29 6.54
CA LEU A 91 4.29 -2.24 7.34
C LEU A 91 3.66 -2.28 8.72
N LEU A 92 3.39 -3.48 9.24
CA LEU A 92 2.81 -3.69 10.55
C LEU A 92 3.76 -4.56 11.36
N ASP A 93 4.09 -4.12 12.56
CA ASP A 93 4.91 -4.85 13.52
C ASP A 93 4.31 -4.74 14.94
N ASP A 94 5.09 -5.14 15.94
CA ASP A 94 4.67 -5.11 17.34
C ASP A 94 4.61 -3.68 17.93
N GLU A 95 5.27 -2.70 17.30
CA GLU A 95 5.33 -1.30 17.76
C GLU A 95 4.21 -0.46 17.15
N GLY A 96 3.74 -0.80 15.95
CA GLY A 96 2.63 -0.13 15.30
C GLY A 96 2.55 -0.42 13.82
N MET A 97 2.07 0.58 13.06
CA MET A 97 1.98 0.51 11.62
C MET A 97 2.70 1.70 10.99
N TYR A 98 3.48 1.47 9.95
CA TYR A 98 3.84 2.52 9.01
C TYR A 98 2.86 2.47 7.84
N LEU A 99 2.09 3.54 7.65
CA LEU A 99 1.21 3.70 6.50
C LEU A 99 1.87 4.66 5.51
N TYR A 100 2.08 4.20 4.28
CA TYR A 100 2.79 4.98 3.30
C TYR A 100 1.83 5.88 2.53
N SER A 101 1.96 7.19 2.72
CA SER A 101 1.20 8.19 1.97
C SER A 101 1.79 8.35 0.58
N ASN A 102 0.98 8.09 -0.44
CA ASN A 102 1.38 8.16 -1.83
C ASN A 102 1.08 9.57 -2.39
N ASN A 103 2.13 10.35 -2.63
CA ASN A 103 2.02 11.73 -3.13
C ASN A 103 2.76 11.85 -4.47
N THR A 104 2.17 12.60 -5.40
CA THR A 104 2.80 12.89 -6.69
C THR A 104 3.34 14.30 -6.68
N TYR A 105 4.63 14.42 -6.95
CA TYR A 105 5.36 15.65 -7.10
C TYR A 105 5.59 15.93 -8.59
N THR A 106 5.56 17.21 -8.94
CA THR A 106 5.89 17.69 -10.28
C THR A 106 7.24 18.39 -10.24
N PHE A 107 8.07 18.13 -11.23
CA PHE A 107 9.36 18.82 -11.38
C PHE A 107 9.13 20.32 -11.52
N SER A 108 9.81 21.10 -10.69
CA SER A 108 9.75 22.57 -10.65
C SER A 108 11.11 23.24 -10.83
N GLY A 109 12.18 22.45 -10.98
CA GLY A 109 13.53 22.95 -11.19
C GLY A 109 13.75 23.55 -12.58
N LYS A 110 14.96 24.07 -12.82
CA LYS A 110 15.38 24.52 -14.15
C LYS A 110 15.91 23.34 -14.97
N GLY A 111 15.54 23.29 -16.25
CA GLY A 111 16.01 22.27 -17.19
C GLY A 111 15.14 21.04 -17.20
N GLU A 112 15.70 19.92 -17.65
CA GLU A 112 15.05 18.61 -17.62
C GLU A 112 15.52 17.83 -16.39
N PRO A 113 14.63 17.08 -15.73
CA PRO A 113 15.00 16.22 -14.61
C PRO A 113 15.97 15.12 -15.07
N HIS A 114 17.00 14.86 -14.26
CA HIS A 114 17.89 13.73 -14.44
C HIS A 114 17.75 12.78 -13.26
N GLY A 115 16.89 11.77 -13.42
CA GLY A 115 16.49 10.90 -12.32
C GLY A 115 15.78 11.70 -11.23
N LEU A 116 16.24 11.56 -9.99
CA LEU A 116 15.70 12.25 -8.81
C LEU A 116 16.23 13.68 -8.65
N VAL A 117 17.38 14.01 -9.25
CA VAL A 117 18.07 15.29 -9.03
C VAL A 117 17.22 16.45 -9.56
N GLY A 118 17.06 17.48 -8.72
CA GLY A 118 16.33 18.70 -9.01
C GLY A 118 15.28 19.04 -7.96
N GLU A 119 14.40 19.98 -8.30
CA GLU A 119 13.36 20.49 -7.42
C GLU A 119 12.00 19.89 -7.79
N TRP A 120 11.26 19.44 -6.79
CA TRP A 120 9.99 18.74 -6.91
C TRP A 120 8.97 19.36 -5.97
N SER A 121 7.75 19.58 -6.45
CA SER A 121 6.68 20.18 -5.64
C SER A 121 5.38 19.38 -5.73
N CYS A 122 4.70 19.25 -4.60
CA CYS A 122 3.35 18.70 -4.50
C CYS A 122 2.40 19.83 -4.09
N ALA A 123 1.80 20.49 -5.08
CA ALA A 123 1.01 21.71 -4.87
C ALA A 123 -0.18 21.50 -3.90
N ASP A 124 -0.85 20.35 -3.98
CA ASP A 124 -2.02 20.04 -3.16
C ASP A 124 -1.70 19.95 -1.66
N LYS A 125 -0.45 19.64 -1.32
CA LYS A 125 0.03 19.52 0.07
C LYS A 125 0.94 20.67 0.48
N ASN A 126 1.33 21.53 -0.47
CA ASN A 126 2.37 22.54 -0.28
C ASN A 126 3.68 21.94 0.23
N TRP A 127 4.04 20.75 -0.28
CA TRP A 127 5.29 20.06 0.04
C TRP A 127 6.29 20.16 -1.10
N SER A 128 7.58 20.06 -0.79
CA SER A 128 8.64 20.09 -1.78
C SER A 128 9.89 19.32 -1.35
N TYR A 129 10.64 18.85 -2.35
CA TYR A 129 11.98 18.32 -2.16
C TYR A 129 12.93 18.96 -3.17
N SER A 130 14.16 19.22 -2.73
CA SER A 130 15.29 19.52 -3.61
C SER A 130 16.35 18.44 -3.41
N PHE A 131 16.71 17.71 -4.46
CA PHE A 131 17.77 16.69 -4.46
C PHE A 131 18.95 17.16 -5.30
N THR A 132 20.17 16.97 -4.80
CA THR A 132 21.40 17.36 -5.51
C THR A 132 22.21 16.15 -5.98
N GLU A 133 23.09 16.35 -6.96
CA GLU A 133 24.05 15.31 -7.39
C GLU A 133 25.04 14.90 -6.30
N ALA A 134 25.24 15.74 -5.28
CA ALA A 134 26.12 15.45 -4.16
C ALA A 134 25.51 14.48 -3.13
N GLY A 135 24.28 14.00 -3.37
CA GLY A 135 23.58 13.12 -2.44
C GLY A 135 22.96 13.86 -1.25
N THR A 136 22.74 15.17 -1.36
CA THR A 136 22.05 15.96 -0.32
C THR A 136 20.62 16.28 -0.75
N PHE A 137 19.72 16.42 0.23
CA PHE A 137 18.37 16.88 -0.02
C PHE A 137 17.95 18.01 0.93
N LEU A 138 16.89 18.73 0.55
CA LEU A 138 16.18 19.69 1.37
C LEU A 138 14.68 19.46 1.21
N GLU A 139 14.01 19.06 2.29
CA GLU A 139 12.55 18.89 2.34
C GLU A 139 11.89 20.17 2.87
N ASP A 140 10.84 20.59 2.18
CA ASP A 140 10.02 21.77 2.46
C ASP A 140 10.78 23.09 2.62
N GLY A 141 12.04 23.15 2.17
CA GLY A 141 12.92 24.30 2.36
C GLY A 141 13.53 24.41 3.76
N PHE A 142 13.24 23.48 4.66
CA PHE A 142 13.61 23.58 6.08
C PHE A 142 14.37 22.37 6.63
N PHE A 143 14.17 21.17 6.09
CA PHE A 143 14.73 19.94 6.65
C PHE A 143 15.82 19.37 5.74
N PRO A 144 17.10 19.72 5.98
CA PRO A 144 18.21 19.23 5.17
C PRO A 144 18.67 17.83 5.60
N GLY A 145 19.24 17.10 4.66
CA GLY A 145 19.85 15.80 4.94
C GLY A 145 20.66 15.26 3.78
N ASN A 146 21.02 13.98 3.91
CA ASN A 146 21.64 13.19 2.84
C ASN A 146 20.66 12.11 2.38
N TYR A 147 20.74 11.74 1.11
CA TYR A 147 19.92 10.66 0.57
C TYR A 147 20.77 9.62 -0.15
N THR A 148 20.27 8.39 -0.14
CA THR A 148 20.82 7.29 -0.96
C THR A 148 19.68 6.62 -1.70
N ILE A 149 19.96 6.17 -2.92
CA ILE A 149 18.99 5.49 -3.79
C ILE A 149 19.36 4.00 -3.87
N ASP A 150 18.37 3.14 -3.74
CA ASP A 150 18.44 1.73 -4.11
C ASP A 150 17.46 1.51 -5.28
N ASP A 151 18.01 1.51 -6.50
CA ASP A 151 17.23 1.38 -7.74
C ASP A 151 16.55 0.01 -7.85
N GLU A 152 17.18 -1.05 -7.32
CA GLU A 152 16.63 -2.41 -7.37
C GLU A 152 15.33 -2.51 -6.57
N LYS A 153 15.26 -1.81 -5.44
CA LYS A 153 14.07 -1.75 -4.58
C LYS A 153 13.17 -0.54 -4.87
N SER A 154 13.62 0.38 -5.71
CA SER A 154 12.99 1.68 -5.96
C SER A 154 12.71 2.43 -4.66
N THR A 155 13.75 2.53 -3.81
CA THR A 155 13.68 3.23 -2.52
C THR A 155 14.68 4.37 -2.42
N ILE A 156 14.30 5.42 -1.69
CA ILE A 156 15.18 6.52 -1.28
C ILE A 156 15.27 6.46 0.25
N LYS A 157 16.48 6.33 0.78
CA LYS A 157 16.72 6.52 2.21
C LYS A 157 17.12 7.97 2.45
N LEU A 158 16.32 8.69 3.23
CA LEU A 158 16.55 10.04 3.71
C LEU A 158 17.16 9.97 5.12
N VAL A 159 18.33 10.59 5.28
CA VAL A 159 19.04 10.71 6.56
C VAL A 159 19.07 12.20 6.89
N TYR A 160 18.23 12.63 7.84
CA TYR A 160 18.12 14.02 8.23
C TYR A 160 19.33 14.47 9.05
N ASN A 161 19.73 15.74 8.90
CA ASN A 161 20.82 16.30 9.71
C ASN A 161 20.40 16.55 11.16
N ASP A 162 19.10 16.76 11.38
CA ASP A 162 18.50 17.00 12.69
C ASP A 162 18.05 15.67 13.34
N HIS A 163 17.47 15.75 14.54
CA HIS A 163 17.02 14.60 15.33
C HIS A 163 15.72 13.94 14.82
N PHE A 164 15.56 13.81 13.51
CA PHE A 164 14.51 12.99 12.91
C PHE A 164 15.04 11.58 12.68
N GLU A 165 14.13 10.61 12.65
CA GLU A 165 14.47 9.25 12.27
C GLU A 165 14.81 9.18 10.77
N ASP A 166 15.71 8.27 10.42
CA ASP A 166 15.98 7.95 9.02
C ASP A 166 14.70 7.42 8.37
N THR A 167 14.36 7.95 7.20
CA THR A 167 13.13 7.61 6.49
C THR A 167 13.45 6.84 5.22
N VAL A 168 12.78 5.72 4.97
CA VAL A 168 12.84 5.01 3.69
C VAL A 168 11.54 5.21 2.93
N CYS A 169 11.60 6.00 1.86
CA CYS A 169 10.50 6.21 0.94
C CYS A 169 10.60 5.21 -0.23
N TYR A 170 9.46 4.74 -0.73
CA TYR A 170 9.43 4.13 -2.07
C TYR A 170 9.17 5.21 -3.10
N PHE A 171 9.73 5.08 -4.28
CA PHE A 171 9.52 6.05 -5.35
C PHE A 171 9.21 5.38 -6.68
N LEU A 172 8.53 6.12 -7.54
CA LEU A 172 8.27 5.74 -8.91
C LEU A 172 8.32 6.99 -9.79
N GLN A 173 9.20 6.97 -10.79
CA GLN A 173 9.26 8.04 -11.79
C GLN A 173 8.16 7.83 -12.84
N LEU A 174 7.26 8.80 -12.95
CA LEU A 174 6.07 8.75 -13.80
C LEU A 174 6.28 9.62 -15.04
N GLY A 175 7.07 9.11 -15.99
CA GLY A 175 7.59 9.93 -17.09
C GLY A 175 8.62 10.95 -16.58
N ASP A 176 8.90 11.97 -17.38
CA ASP A 176 10.06 12.82 -17.11
C ASP A 176 9.79 13.78 -15.94
N SER A 177 8.62 14.42 -15.90
CA SER A 177 8.35 15.53 -14.97
C SER A 177 7.52 15.18 -13.74
N LYS A 178 7.28 13.89 -13.46
CA LYS A 178 6.52 13.47 -12.27
C LYS A 178 7.25 12.42 -11.47
N LEU A 179 7.24 12.62 -10.16
CA LEU A 179 7.81 11.71 -9.17
C LEU A 179 6.71 11.33 -8.20
N GLN A 180 6.42 10.05 -8.07
CA GLN A 180 5.58 9.53 -7.00
C GLN A 180 6.47 9.12 -5.83
N LEU A 181 6.17 9.61 -4.63
CA LEU A 181 6.82 9.22 -3.38
C LEU A 181 5.78 8.62 -2.43
N GLU A 182 6.11 7.45 -1.91
CA GLU A 182 5.41 6.78 -0.83
C GLU A 182 6.17 7.07 0.47
N TYR A 183 5.71 8.05 1.24
CA TYR A 183 6.35 8.48 2.49
C TYR A 183 5.76 7.71 3.68
N PRO A 184 6.58 7.05 4.52
CA PRO A 184 6.09 6.25 5.64
C PRO A 184 5.66 7.14 6.81
N TRP A 185 4.38 7.10 7.14
CA TRP A 185 3.87 7.73 8.35
C TRP A 185 3.73 6.71 9.47
N PRO A 186 4.42 6.88 10.61
CA PRO A 186 4.24 6.03 11.77
C PRO A 186 2.87 6.27 12.41
N MET A 187 2.20 5.16 12.74
CA MET A 187 0.83 5.10 13.21
C MET A 187 0.74 4.31 14.50
N VAL A 188 -0.18 4.73 15.36
CA VAL A 188 -0.54 4.04 16.60
C VAL A 188 -2.02 3.72 16.62
N LYS A 189 -2.39 2.63 17.29
CA LYS A 189 -3.81 2.36 17.55
C LYS A 189 -4.38 3.42 18.49
N THR A 190 -5.56 3.91 18.18
CA THR A 190 -6.32 4.76 19.11
C THR A 190 -7.12 3.87 20.06
N SER A 191 -7.37 4.37 21.26
CA SER A 191 -8.14 3.69 22.30
C SER A 191 -9.67 3.75 22.09
N ASN A 192 -10.13 4.38 21.03
CA ASN A 192 -11.56 4.60 20.78
C ASN A 192 -12.11 3.44 19.94
N GLU A 193 -12.62 2.39 20.62
CA GLU A 193 -13.55 1.40 20.06
C GLU A 193 -15.01 1.86 20.21
#